data_AF-A0A9D1AUP4-F1
#
_entry.id   AF-A0A9D1AUP4-F1
#
_cell.length_a   1.000
_cell.length_b   1.000
_cell.length_c   1.000
_cell.angle_alpha   90.00
_cell.angle_beta   90.00
_cell.angle_gamma   90.00
#
_symmetry.space_group_name_H-M   'P 1'
#
loop_
_entity.id
_entity.type
_entity.pdbx_description
1 polymer ?
#
loop_
_entity_poly.entity_id
_entity_poly.type
_entity_poly.pdbx_seq_one_letter_code
_entity_poly.pdbx_strand_id
1 'polypeptide(L)'
;IHTPGHTPACMTYQIGDALFTGDTLFMPDFGTGRCDFPGGSAEALYDSVAKLYAMPDETRVFVGHDYQPGGRGLEYETTIGESKRSNKQLRADTDRETFVAWRKERDDTLSPPTLIFQSLQVNARAGHLPEPHSNGLRYLVMPMGVF
;
A
#
# COMPACT_ATOMS: atom_id res chain seq x y z
N ILE A 1 -10.71 8.26 -5.48
CA ILE A 1 -10.56 7.24 -6.54
C ILE A 1 -10.40 5.89 -5.87
N HIS A 2 -11.25 4.91 -6.18
CA HIS A 2 -11.09 3.56 -5.63
C HIS A 2 -9.92 2.83 -6.32
N THR A 3 -8.95 2.42 -5.52
CA THR A 3 -7.65 1.84 -5.94
C THR A 3 -7.31 0.59 -5.13
N PRO A 4 -8.17 -0.46 -5.18
CA PRO A 4 -7.95 -1.69 -4.44
C PRO A 4 -6.69 -2.42 -4.90
N GLY A 5 -6.19 -3.31 -4.05
CA GLY A 5 -5.03 -4.16 -4.37
C GLY A 5 -4.24 -4.49 -3.13
N HIS A 6 -3.66 -3.47 -2.50
CA HIS A 6 -3.04 -3.61 -1.18
C HIS A 6 -4.06 -4.06 -0.11
N THR A 7 -5.25 -3.44 -0.14
CA THR A 7 -6.46 -3.91 0.54
C THR A 7 -7.66 -3.71 -0.40
N PRO A 8 -8.80 -4.36 -0.17
CA PRO A 8 -10.00 -4.14 -0.99
C PRO A 8 -10.61 -2.72 -0.81
N ALA A 9 -10.24 -2.02 0.26
CA ALA A 9 -10.79 -0.72 0.64
C ALA A 9 -9.90 0.48 0.29
N CYS A 10 -8.74 0.25 -0.35
CA CYS A 10 -7.80 1.32 -0.67
C CYS A 10 -8.43 2.41 -1.57
N MET A 11 -8.14 3.66 -1.22
CA MET A 11 -8.59 4.86 -1.92
C MET A 11 -7.39 5.77 -2.18
N THR A 12 -7.31 6.31 -3.39
CA THR A 12 -6.45 7.44 -3.74
C THR A 12 -7.26 8.72 -3.68
N TYR A 13 -6.79 9.72 -2.93
CA TYR A 13 -7.40 11.05 -2.90
C TYR A 13 -6.74 11.96 -3.92
N GLN A 14 -7.53 12.59 -4.79
CA GLN A 14 -7.06 13.59 -5.74
C GLN A 14 -7.44 14.98 -5.21
N ILE A 15 -6.45 15.86 -5.06
CA ILE A 15 -6.63 17.24 -4.64
C ILE A 15 -5.83 18.13 -5.59
N GLY A 16 -6.53 18.83 -6.50
CA GLY A 16 -5.87 19.61 -7.55
C GLY A 16 -4.99 18.72 -8.44
N ASP A 17 -3.71 19.05 -8.51
CA ASP A 17 -2.67 18.36 -9.27
C ASP A 17 -1.97 17.22 -8.50
N ALA A 18 -2.44 16.90 -7.29
CA ALA A 18 -1.82 15.92 -6.41
C ALA A 18 -2.71 14.69 -6.14
N LEU A 19 -2.06 13.53 -6.06
CA LEU A 19 -2.64 12.25 -5.68
C LEU A 19 -2.02 11.76 -4.37
N PHE A 20 -2.83 11.42 -3.38
CA PHE A 20 -2.41 10.74 -2.16
C PHE A 20 -2.77 9.27 -2.29
N THR A 21 -1.77 8.42 -2.60
CA THR A 21 -2.00 7.06 -3.10
C THR A 21 -2.06 5.99 -2.02
N GLY A 22 -1.82 6.36 -0.76
CA GLY A 22 -1.60 5.37 0.30
C GLY A 22 -0.53 4.38 -0.12
N ASP A 23 -0.82 3.09 0.03
CA ASP A 23 0.12 1.99 -0.27
C ASP A 23 -0.08 1.38 -1.66
N THR A 24 -0.76 2.08 -2.58
CA THR A 24 -0.85 1.65 -4.00
C THR A 24 0.50 1.81 -4.71
N LEU A 25 1.14 2.97 -4.56
CA LEU A 25 2.47 3.29 -5.10
C LEU A 25 3.39 3.73 -3.97
N PHE A 26 4.65 3.33 -4.06
CA PHE A 26 5.74 3.89 -3.27
C PHE A 26 6.68 4.70 -4.17
N MET A 27 7.72 5.27 -3.57
CA MET A 27 8.78 5.93 -4.34
C MET A 27 9.30 4.99 -5.44
N PRO A 28 9.69 5.51 -6.62
CA PRO A 28 10.02 4.67 -7.78
C PRO A 28 11.10 3.63 -7.48
N ASP A 29 12.07 3.94 -6.64
CA ASP A 29 13.14 3.03 -6.25
C ASP A 29 12.72 1.91 -5.28
N PHE A 30 11.55 2.03 -4.67
CA PHE A 30 10.98 1.05 -3.76
C PHE A 30 9.90 0.18 -4.43
N GLY A 31 8.96 0.77 -5.15
CA GLY A 31 7.98 0.06 -5.98
C GLY A 31 6.52 0.17 -5.53
N THR A 32 5.90 -0.93 -5.10
CA THR A 32 4.46 -1.05 -4.81
C THR A 32 4.17 -1.73 -3.47
N GLY A 33 2.95 -1.57 -2.95
CA GLY A 33 2.46 -2.27 -1.76
C GLY A 33 2.37 -3.79 -1.91
N ARG A 34 2.43 -4.51 -0.79
CA ARG A 34 2.15 -5.97 -0.72
C ARG A 34 0.66 -6.25 -0.95
N CYS A 35 0.29 -7.44 -1.40
CA CYS A 35 -1.09 -7.81 -1.76
C CYS A 35 -1.61 -9.07 -1.03
N ASP A 36 -0.94 -9.54 0.01
CA ASP A 36 -1.24 -10.77 0.74
C ASP A 36 -2.07 -10.57 2.02
N PHE A 37 -2.51 -9.33 2.30
CA PHE A 37 -3.52 -9.11 3.32
C PHE A 37 -4.86 -9.76 2.93
N PRO A 38 -5.75 -10.06 3.89
CA PRO A 38 -7.09 -10.58 3.57
C PRO A 38 -7.82 -9.69 2.55
N GLY A 39 -8.13 -10.26 1.38
CA GLY A 39 -8.76 -9.55 0.26
C GLY A 39 -7.83 -8.68 -0.58
N GLY A 40 -6.52 -8.70 -0.33
CA GLY A 40 -5.52 -8.12 -1.22
C GLY A 40 -5.42 -8.91 -2.53
N SER A 41 -4.99 -8.23 -3.60
CA SER A 41 -4.85 -8.83 -4.93
C SER A 41 -3.83 -8.05 -5.77
N ALA A 42 -2.82 -8.76 -6.27
CA ALA A 42 -1.82 -8.20 -7.18
C ALA A 42 -2.47 -7.79 -8.52
N GLU A 43 -3.46 -8.54 -8.97
CA GLU A 43 -4.27 -8.24 -10.15
C GLU A 43 -4.99 -6.89 -9.99
N ALA A 44 -5.71 -6.71 -8.87
CA ALA A 44 -6.41 -5.46 -8.59
C ALA A 44 -5.44 -4.29 -8.40
N LEU A 45 -4.27 -4.53 -7.78
CA LEU A 45 -3.24 -3.51 -7.64
C LEU A 45 -2.72 -3.04 -9.00
N TYR A 46 -2.44 -3.96 -9.92
CA TYR A 46 -2.03 -3.64 -11.28
C TYR A 46 -3.07 -2.76 -11.99
N ASP A 47 -4.33 -3.18 -11.96
CA ASP A 47 -5.43 -2.46 -12.61
C ASP A 47 -5.64 -1.07 -11.97
N SER A 48 -5.44 -0.94 -10.66
CA SER A 48 -5.45 0.33 -9.94
C SER A 48 -4.30 1.25 -10.34
N VAL A 49 -3.07 0.74 -10.45
CA VAL A 49 -1.91 1.53 -10.90
C VAL A 49 -2.06 1.95 -12.35
N ALA A 50 -2.53 1.07 -13.23
CA ALA A 50 -2.82 1.40 -14.63
C ALA A 50 -3.82 2.57 -14.75
N LYS A 51 -4.86 2.59 -13.90
CA LYS A 51 -5.81 3.71 -13.80
C LYS A 51 -5.12 5.01 -13.38
N LEU A 52 -4.21 4.96 -12.40
CA LEU A 52 -3.44 6.14 -11.98
C LEU A 52 -2.47 6.61 -13.07
N TYR A 53 -1.85 5.67 -13.80
CA TYR A 53 -0.97 5.97 -14.92
C TYR A 53 -1.70 6.57 -16.13
N ALA A 54 -3.04 6.57 -16.17
CA ALA A 54 -3.78 7.32 -17.19
C ALA A 54 -3.79 8.85 -16.94
N MET A 55 -3.34 9.31 -15.76
CA MET A 55 -3.25 10.73 -15.42
C MET A 55 -2.04 11.42 -16.12
N PRO A 56 -2.04 12.77 -16.23
CA PRO A 56 -0.91 13.54 -16.76
C PRO A 56 0.39 13.23 -16.02
N ASP A 57 1.51 13.25 -16.74
CA ASP A 57 2.82 12.88 -16.20
C ASP A 57 3.30 13.81 -15.09
N GLU A 58 2.87 15.07 -15.12
CA GLU A 58 3.19 16.12 -14.15
C GLU A 58 2.39 15.97 -12.84
N THR A 59 1.39 15.09 -12.82
CA THR A 59 0.56 14.84 -11.62
C THR A 59 1.45 14.36 -10.48
N ARG A 60 1.42 15.10 -9.38
CA ARG A 60 2.21 14.81 -8.18
C ARG A 60 1.62 13.61 -7.45
N VAL A 61 2.48 12.77 -6.91
CA VAL A 61 2.10 11.56 -6.17
C VAL A 61 2.75 11.61 -4.80
N PHE A 62 1.90 11.59 -3.77
CA PHE A 62 2.27 11.51 -2.37
C PHE A 62 2.01 10.09 -1.85
N VAL A 63 3.06 9.42 -1.43
CA VAL A 63 3.03 8.01 -1.01
C VAL A 63 2.68 7.87 0.47
N GLY A 64 2.06 6.75 0.86
CA GLY A 64 1.69 6.49 2.26
C GLY A 64 2.88 6.19 3.17
N HIS A 65 3.92 5.57 2.62
CA HIS A 65 5.14 5.20 3.35
C HIS A 65 6.38 5.37 2.48
N ASP A 66 7.50 5.59 3.16
CA ASP A 66 8.83 5.50 2.58
C ASP A 66 9.72 4.69 3.52
N TYR A 67 10.55 3.83 2.94
CA TYR A 67 11.43 2.90 3.66
C TYR A 67 12.92 3.18 3.45
N GLN A 68 13.26 4.31 2.82
CA GLN A 68 14.64 4.80 2.64
C GLN A 68 15.61 3.73 2.08
N PRO A 69 15.28 3.04 0.97
CA PRO A 69 16.10 1.96 0.43
C PRO A 69 17.54 2.43 0.15
N GLY A 70 18.52 1.61 0.50
CA GLY A 70 19.94 1.98 0.33
C GLY A 70 20.43 3.09 1.26
N GLY A 71 19.65 3.47 2.27
CA GLY A 71 20.03 4.51 3.24
C GLY A 71 19.89 5.94 2.71
N ARG A 72 19.10 6.15 1.65
CA ARG A 72 18.79 7.51 1.16
C ARG A 72 17.96 8.31 2.18
N GLY A 73 17.86 9.62 1.95
CA GLY A 73 16.98 10.47 2.74
C GLY A 73 15.50 10.11 2.57
N LEU A 74 14.67 10.58 3.52
CA LEU A 74 13.21 10.48 3.44
C LEU A 74 12.72 11.20 2.18
N GLU A 75 11.95 10.47 1.36
CA GLU A 75 11.24 11.02 0.21
C GLU A 75 9.79 10.57 0.27
N TYR A 76 8.86 11.44 -0.14
CA TYR A 76 7.43 11.17 -0.05
C TYR A 76 6.64 11.70 -1.25
N GLU A 77 7.30 12.38 -2.18
CA GLU A 77 6.69 12.99 -3.35
C GLU A 77 7.42 12.51 -4.62
N THR A 78 6.66 12.05 -5.60
CA THR A 78 7.11 11.75 -6.95
C THR A 78 6.06 12.26 -7.95
N THR A 79 6.13 11.84 -9.21
CA THR A 79 5.10 12.11 -10.22
C THR A 79 4.64 10.84 -10.90
N ILE A 80 3.47 10.91 -11.55
CA ILE A 80 3.00 9.82 -12.41
C ILE A 80 4.01 9.51 -13.50
N GLY A 81 4.59 10.53 -14.15
CA GLY A 81 5.62 10.35 -15.17
C GLY A 81 6.86 9.63 -14.64
N GLU A 82 7.33 9.97 -13.44
CA GLU A 82 8.50 9.31 -12.85
C GLU A 82 8.20 7.87 -12.43
N SER A 83 7.02 7.60 -11.86
CA SER A 83 6.59 6.23 -11.53
C SER A 83 6.46 5.37 -12.79
N LYS A 84 5.86 5.88 -13.87
CA LYS A 84 5.78 5.18 -15.17
C LYS A 84 7.15 4.76 -15.70
N ARG A 85 8.14 5.65 -15.62
CA ARG A 85 9.49 5.42 -16.17
C ARG A 85 10.37 4.55 -15.28
N SER A 86 10.29 4.76 -13.97
CA SER A 86 11.35 4.35 -13.05
C SER A 86 10.87 3.46 -11.90
N ASN A 87 9.56 3.19 -11.76
CA ASN A 87 9.09 2.31 -10.69
C ASN A 87 9.71 0.92 -10.82
N LYS A 88 10.47 0.50 -9.81
CA LYS A 88 11.30 -0.71 -9.82
C LYS A 88 10.51 -1.99 -10.05
N GLN A 89 9.22 -1.99 -9.71
CA GLN A 89 8.36 -3.17 -9.75
C GLN A 89 7.28 -3.09 -10.84
N LEU A 90 6.78 -1.88 -11.15
CA LEU A 90 5.65 -1.68 -12.04
C LEU A 90 5.82 -0.39 -12.86
N ARG A 91 6.71 -0.44 -13.85
CA ARG A 91 6.81 0.59 -14.89
C ARG A 91 5.62 0.51 -15.85
N ALA A 92 5.42 1.54 -16.65
CA ALA A 92 4.35 1.56 -17.67
C ALA A 92 4.47 0.44 -18.71
N ASP A 93 5.68 -0.07 -18.94
CA ASP A 93 5.98 -1.17 -19.87
C ASP A 93 5.97 -2.56 -19.20
N THR A 94 5.71 -2.63 -17.89
CA THR A 94 5.63 -3.91 -17.18
C THR A 94 4.30 -4.59 -17.47
N ASP A 95 4.36 -5.79 -18.03
CA ASP A 95 3.16 -6.57 -18.33
C ASP A 95 2.49 -7.11 -17.05
N ARG A 96 1.19 -7.35 -17.16
CA ARG A 96 0.34 -7.75 -16.03
C ARG A 96 0.75 -9.09 -15.44
N GLU A 97 1.06 -10.06 -16.29
CA GLU A 97 1.35 -11.43 -15.86
C GLU A 97 2.68 -11.48 -15.09
N THR A 98 3.71 -10.79 -15.60
CA THR A 98 5.00 -10.63 -14.93
C THR A 98 4.86 -9.93 -13.59
N PHE A 99 4.12 -8.82 -13.52
CA PHE A 99 3.91 -8.12 -12.25
C PHE A 99 3.20 -9.01 -11.22
N VAL A 100 2.11 -9.67 -11.62
CA VAL A 100 1.31 -10.51 -10.71
C VAL A 100 2.12 -11.69 -10.19
N ALA A 101 2.86 -12.38 -11.06
CA ALA A 101 3.72 -13.49 -10.66
C ALA A 101 4.80 -13.02 -9.67
N TRP A 102 5.54 -11.97 -10.03
CA TRP A 102 6.59 -11.41 -9.18
C TRP A 102 6.05 -10.92 -7.83
N ARG A 103 4.90 -10.25 -7.82
CA ARG A 103 4.30 -9.70 -6.59
C ARG A 103 3.89 -10.80 -5.62
N LYS A 104 3.30 -11.89 -6.12
CA LYS A 104 2.93 -13.07 -5.31
C LYS A 104 4.16 -13.75 -4.73
N GLU A 105 5.17 -14.04 -5.55
CA GLU A 105 6.43 -14.62 -5.08
C GLU A 105 7.11 -13.73 -4.02
N ARG A 106 7.09 -12.42 -4.23
CA ARG A 106 7.65 -11.48 -3.26
C ARG A 106 6.85 -11.47 -1.95
N ASP A 107 5.52 -11.52 -2.01
CA ASP A 107 4.67 -11.51 -0.82
C ASP A 107 4.85 -12.75 0.04
N ASP A 108 5.06 -13.93 -0.56
CA ASP A 108 5.35 -15.18 0.16
C ASP A 108 6.63 -15.13 1.00
N THR A 109 7.53 -14.18 0.73
CA THR A 109 8.77 -13.97 1.49
C THR A 109 8.65 -12.95 2.62
N LEU A 110 7.51 -12.26 2.74
CA LEU A 110 7.34 -11.15 3.67
C LEU A 110 6.77 -11.62 5.02
N SER A 111 7.49 -11.32 6.10
CA SER A 111 6.92 -11.43 7.44
C SER A 111 5.73 -10.47 7.62
N PRO A 112 4.77 -10.81 8.51
CA PRO A 112 3.71 -9.89 8.89
C PRO A 112 4.29 -8.58 9.46
N PRO A 113 3.66 -7.41 9.21
CA PRO A 113 4.04 -6.16 9.87
C PRO A 113 3.97 -6.29 11.39
N THR A 114 4.95 -5.73 12.11
CA THR A 114 5.08 -5.84 13.57
C THR A 114 3.83 -5.44 14.36
N LEU A 115 3.06 -4.47 13.85
CA LEU A 115 1.87 -3.92 14.50
C LEU A 115 0.55 -4.40 13.88
N ILE A 116 0.55 -5.44 13.02
CA ILE A 116 -0.62 -5.80 12.23
C ILE A 116 -1.88 -6.03 13.07
N PHE A 117 -1.80 -6.80 14.17
CA PHE A 117 -2.98 -7.10 14.98
C PHE A 117 -3.48 -5.88 15.76
N GLN A 118 -2.57 -5.07 16.30
CA GLN A 118 -2.90 -3.85 17.03
C GLN A 118 -3.58 -2.85 16.08
N SER A 119 -2.97 -2.60 14.93
CA SER A 119 -3.46 -1.66 13.93
C SER A 119 -4.82 -2.08 13.38
N LEU A 120 -5.01 -3.35 12.99
CA LEU A 120 -6.29 -3.80 12.43
C LEU A 120 -7.45 -3.63 13.41
N GLN A 121 -7.25 -3.97 14.69
CA GLN A 121 -8.29 -3.85 15.71
C GLN A 121 -8.76 -2.41 15.95
N VAL A 122 -7.84 -1.45 15.85
CA VAL A 122 -8.14 -0.03 16.08
C VAL A 122 -8.65 0.63 14.80
N ASN A 123 -7.99 0.38 13.67
CA ASN A 123 -8.34 1.01 12.39
C ASN A 123 -9.69 0.53 11.84
N ALA A 124 -10.05 -0.75 12.04
CA ALA A 124 -11.38 -1.25 11.69
C ALA A 124 -12.52 -0.58 12.49
N ARG A 125 -12.19 0.08 13.61
CA ARG A 125 -13.11 0.86 14.44
C ARG A 125 -12.90 2.36 14.25
N ALA A 126 -12.45 2.80 13.08
CA ALA A 126 -12.19 4.21 12.76
C ALA A 126 -11.25 4.91 13.77
N GLY A 127 -10.31 4.18 14.37
CA GLY A 127 -9.36 4.71 15.36
C GLY A 127 -9.82 4.58 16.82
N HIS A 128 -11.02 4.07 17.08
CA HIS A 128 -11.49 3.84 18.44
C HIS A 128 -10.82 2.61 19.07
N LEU A 129 -10.34 2.76 20.31
CA LEU A 129 -9.84 1.65 21.11
C LEU A 129 -10.98 0.68 21.47
N PRO A 130 -10.69 -0.61 21.72
CA PRO A 130 -11.68 -1.57 22.24
C PRO A 130 -12.38 -1.04 23.50
N GLU A 131 -13.66 -1.35 23.67
CA GLU A 131 -14.41 -0.98 24.88
C GLU A 131 -13.74 -1.51 26.15
N PRO A 132 -13.84 -0.78 27.27
CA PRO A 132 -13.26 -1.24 28.52
C PRO A 132 -13.99 -2.49 29.01
N HIS A 133 -13.23 -3.39 29.63
CA HIS A 133 -13.78 -4.55 30.31
C HIS A 133 -14.39 -4.15 31.67
N SER A 134 -14.96 -5.11 32.41
CA SER A 134 -15.58 -4.88 33.72
C SER A 134 -14.64 -4.27 34.77
N ASN A 135 -13.33 -4.37 34.58
CA ASN A 135 -12.30 -3.76 35.43
C ASN A 135 -11.93 -2.31 35.01
N GLY A 136 -12.62 -1.74 34.02
CA GLY A 136 -12.37 -0.40 33.51
C GLY A 136 -11.16 -0.27 32.57
N LEU A 137 -10.41 -1.35 32.33
CA LEU A 137 -9.23 -1.35 31.46
C LEU A 137 -9.58 -1.82 30.04
N ARG A 138 -8.81 -1.33 29.05
CA ARG A 138 -8.92 -1.71 27.64
C ARG A 138 -7.76 -2.64 27.28
N TYR A 139 -8.04 -3.66 26.48
CA TYR A 139 -7.03 -4.65 26.06
C TYR A 139 -7.06 -4.81 24.55
N LEU A 140 -5.87 -4.95 23.95
CA LEU A 140 -5.73 -5.47 22.59
C LEU A 140 -5.67 -6.99 22.67
N VAL A 141 -6.33 -7.65 21.72
CA VAL A 141 -6.36 -9.12 21.65
C VAL A 141 -5.31 -9.59 20.65
N MET A 142 -4.39 -10.42 21.09
CA MET A 142 -3.36 -11.01 20.23
C MET A 142 -3.72 -12.47 19.97
N PRO A 143 -4.09 -12.84 18.74
CA PRO A 143 -4.42 -14.22 18.44
C PRO A 143 -3.13 -15.06 18.39
N MET A 144 -3.20 -16.29 18.90
CA MET A 144 -2.06 -17.21 18.98
C MET A 144 -2.14 -18.26 17.86
N GLY A 145 -0.99 -18.62 17.28
CA GLY A 145 -0.93 -19.65 16.22
C GLY A 145 -1.50 -19.20 14.87
N VAL A 146 -1.45 -17.90 14.59
CA VAL A 146 -1.81 -17.32 13.30
C VAL A 146 -0.54 -16.79 12.66
N PHE A 147 -0.38 -17.08 11.36
CA PHE A 147 0.83 -16.99 10.52
C PHE A 147 1.73 -18.23 10.54
#